data_AF-A0A497FAS3-F1
#
_entry.id   AF-A0A497FAS3-F1
#
_cell.length_a   1.000
_cell.length_b   1.000
_cell.length_c   1.000
_cell.angle_alpha   90.00
_cell.angle_beta   90.00
_cell.angle_gamma   90.00
#
_symmetry.space_group_name_H-M   'P 1'
#
loop_
_entity.id
_entity.type
_entity.pdbx_description
1 polymer ?
#
loop_
_entity_poly.entity_id
_entity_poly.type
_entity_poly.pdbx_seq_one_letter_code
_entity_poly.pdbx_strand_id
1 'polypeptide(L)' 'MSGEEIKCCICGSRDVLALIEGKYYCYRCGSKVIRKKLYEQFIRMKQEGLVPKDIEIKPE' A
#
# COMPACT_ATOMS: atom_id res chain seq x y z
N MET A 1 20.11 4.37 25.49
CA MET A 1 18.80 4.17 24.83
C MET A 1 19.02 3.24 23.65
N SER A 2 18.50 2.01 23.69
CA SER A 2 18.51 1.11 22.54
C SER A 2 17.50 1.64 21.51
N GLY A 3 17.95 2.43 20.55
CA GLY A 3 17.08 2.89 19.46
C GLY A 3 16.63 1.68 18.66
N GLU A 4 15.33 1.40 18.64
CA GLU A 4 14.79 0.37 17.75
C GLU A 4 15.13 0.73 16.30
N GLU A 5 15.82 -0.17 15.63
CA GLU A 5 16.28 0.06 14.27
C GLU A 5 15.09 0.00 13.31
N ILE A 6 14.81 1.11 12.62
CA ILE A 6 13.71 1.22 11.66
C ILE A 6 13.94 0.24 10.50
N LYS A 7 12.99 -0.69 10.31
CA LYS A 7 13.03 -1.72 9.28
C LYS A 7 11.65 -1.92 8.68
N CYS A 8 11.63 -2.43 7.45
CA CYS A 8 10.40 -2.86 6.82
C CYS A 8 9.77 -3.99 7.64
N CYS A 9 8.51 -3.82 8.04
CA CYS A 9 7.80 -4.80 8.86
C CYS A 9 7.47 -6.12 8.14
N ILE A 10 7.72 -6.21 6.82
CA ILE A 10 7.45 -7.41 6.00
C ILE A 10 8.72 -8.19 5.70
N CYS A 11 9.79 -7.52 5.23
CA CYS A 11 11.01 -8.19 4.77
C CYS A 11 12.26 -7.84 5.59
N GLY A 12 12.16 -6.97 6.61
CA GLY A 12 13.29 -6.58 7.45
C GLY A 12 14.31 -5.64 6.80
N SER A 13 14.13 -5.27 5.52
CA SER A 13 15.00 -4.30 4.83
C SER A 13 15.09 -2.99 5.62
N ARG A 14 16.31 -2.46 5.73
CA ARG A 14 16.61 -1.15 6.34
C ARG A 14 16.33 0.01 5.38
N ASP A 15 16.10 -0.28 4.09
CA ASP A 15 15.76 0.70 3.05
C ASP A 15 14.26 1.06 3.13
N VAL A 16 13.85 1.56 4.29
CA VAL A 16 12.48 1.99 4.56
C VAL A 16 12.25 3.33 3.87
N LEU A 17 11.14 3.44 3.15
CA LEU A 17 10.74 4.66 2.44
C LEU A 17 9.35 5.17 2.82
N ALA A 18 8.52 4.35 3.47
CA ALA A 18 7.14 4.70 3.75
C ALA A 18 6.71 4.26 5.16
N LEU A 19 5.88 5.09 5.79
CA LEU A 19 5.11 4.77 6.99
C LEU A 19 3.64 4.67 6.59
N ILE A 20 3.07 3.47 6.59
CA ILE A 20 1.68 3.21 6.18
C ILE A 20 0.96 2.62 7.39
N GLU A 21 -0.04 3.32 7.92
CA GLU A 21 -0.82 2.91 9.11
C GLU A 21 0.08 2.53 10.30
N GLY A 22 1.08 3.38 10.59
CA GLY A 22 1.99 3.18 11.72
C GLY A 22 3.04 2.07 11.51
N LYS A 23 3.11 1.43 10.34
CA LYS A 23 4.10 0.42 10.01
C LYS A 23 5.08 0.91 8.94
N TYR A 24 6.36 0.66 9.14
CA TYR A 24 7.42 1.01 8.20
C TYR A 24 7.55 -0.02 7.07
N TYR A 25 7.74 0.44 5.84
CA TYR A 25 7.89 -0.40 4.65
C TYR A 25 9.03 0.07 3.75
N CYS A 26 9.74 -0.88 3.15
CA CYS A 26 10.55 -0.63 1.97
C CYS A 26 9.66 -0.48 0.74
N TYR A 27 10.21 0.07 -0.35
CA TYR A 27 9.48 0.27 -1.61
C TYR A 27 8.75 -1.00 -2.10
N ARG A 28 9.46 -2.13 -2.15
CA ARG A 28 8.94 -3.40 -2.71
C ARG A 28 7.73 -3.94 -1.95
N CYS A 29 7.71 -3.76 -0.63
CA CYS A 29 6.61 -4.24 0.20
C CYS A 29 5.49 -3.19 0.31
N GLY A 30 5.84 -1.92 0.51
CA GLY A 30 4.88 -0.83 0.66
C GLY A 30 4.04 -0.60 -0.60
N SER A 31 4.66 -0.66 -1.78
CA SER A 31 3.94 -0.53 -3.06
C SER A 31 2.84 -1.58 -3.23
N LYS A 32 3.08 -2.84 -2.85
CA LYS A 32 2.05 -3.91 -2.89
C LYS A 32 0.86 -3.60 -1.98
N VAL A 33 1.13 -3.09 -0.77
CA VAL A 33 0.09 -2.68 0.18
C VAL A 33 -0.76 -1.55 -0.40
N ILE A 34 -0.13 -0.51 -0.95
CA ILE A 34 -0.84 0.62 -1.56
C ILE A 34 -1.63 0.18 -2.78
N ARG A 35 -1.06 -0.60 -3.70
CA ARG A 35 -1.77 -1.11 -4.89
C ARG A 35 -3.03 -1.88 -4.50
N LYS A 36 -2.94 -2.77 -3.51
CA LYS A 36 -4.11 -3.51 -3.01
C LYS A 36 -5.19 -2.57 -2.48
N LYS A 37 -4.83 -1.60 -1.64
CA LYS A 37 -5.79 -0.63 -1.08
C LYS A 37 -6.42 0.25 -2.15
N LEU A 38 -5.64 0.71 -3.13
CA LEU A 38 -6.15 1.48 -4.25
C LEU A 38 -7.15 0.66 -5.07
N TYR A 39 -6.82 -0.60 -5.38
CA TYR A 39 -7.71 -1.50 -6.11
C TYR A 39 -9.05 -1.69 -5.37
N GLU A 40 -9.01 -1.97 -4.07
CA GLU A 40 -10.21 -2.08 -3.23
C GLU A 40 -11.00 -0.76 -3.19
N GLN A 41 -10.31 0.37 -3.12
CA GLN A 41 -10.93 1.69 -3.12
C GLN A 41 -11.65 1.96 -4.45
N PHE A 42 -11.04 1.63 -5.57
CA PHE A 42 -11.67 1.79 -6.87
C PHE A 42 -12.92 0.91 -7.04
N ILE A 43 -12.91 -0.32 -6.52
CA ILE A 43 -14.11 -1.18 -6.52
C ILE A 43 -15.25 -0.49 -5.77
N ARG A 44 -14.98 0.07 -4.58
CA ARG A 44 -15.98 0.82 -3.81
C ARG A 44 -16.49 2.04 -4.58
N MET A 45 -15.59 2.82 -5.17
CA MET A 45 -15.96 3.99 -5.97
C MET A 45 -16.86 3.63 -7.17
N LYS A 46 -16.67 2.47 -7.80
CA LYS A 46 -17.58 1.97 -8.85
C LYS A 46 -18.96 1.63 -8.32
N GLN A 47 -19.03 1.01 -7.14
CA GLN A 47 -20.30 0.66 -6.48
C GLN A 47 -21.08 1.91 -6.06
N GLU A 48 -20.37 2.94 -5.62
CA GLU A 48 -20.92 4.24 -5.22
C GLU A 48 -21.25 5.16 -6.41
N GLY A 49 -20.91 4.76 -7.64
CA GLY A 49 -21.16 5.56 -8.84
C GLY A 49 -20.21 6.77 -9.00
N LEU A 50 -19.11 6.80 -8.27
CA LEU A 50 -18.08 7.85 -8.36
C LEU A 50 -17.15 7.68 -9.55
N VAL A 51 -17.09 6.47 -10.13
CA VAL A 51 -16.25 6.13 -11.29
C VAL A 51 -17.09 5.32 -12.30
N PRO A 52 -16.93 5.55 -13.61
CA PRO A 52 -17.56 4.74 -14.65
C PRO A 52 -17.30 3.23 -14.47
N LYS A 53 -18.35 2.43 -14.65
CA LYS A 53 -18.31 0.98 -14.38
C LYS A 53 -17.42 0.22 -15.38
N ASP A 54 -17.31 0.75 -16.59
CA ASP A 54 -16.57 0.24 -17.75
C ASP A 54 -15.06 0.48 -17.69
N ILE A 55 -14.57 1.28 -16.75
CA ILE A 55 -13.11 1.44 -16.54
C ILE A 55 -12.53 0.15 -15.98
N GLU A 56 -11.72 -0.57 -16.76
CA GLU A 56 -10.98 -1.73 -16.26
C GLU A 56 -9.76 -1.29 -15.44
N ILE A 57 -9.55 -1.95 -14.29
CA ILE A 57 -8.38 -1.73 -13.44
C ILE A 57 -7.66 -3.05 -13.31
N LYS A 58 -6.44 -3.10 -13.82
CA LYS A 58 -5.59 -4.28 -13.76
C LYS A 58 -4.68 -4.16 -12.53
N PRO A 59 -4.76 -5.08 -11.55
CA PRO A 59 -3.75 -5.15 -10.51
C PRO A 59 -2.46 -5.71 -11.13
N GLU A 60 -1.42 -4.88 -11.21
CA GLU A 60 -0.03 -5.29 -11.53
C GLU A 60 0.66 -5.99 -10.35
#